data_AF-A0A2X3GN91-F1
#
_entry.id   AF-A0A2X3GN91-F1
#
_cell.length_a   1.000
_cell.length_b   1.000
_cell.length_c   1.000
_cell.angle_alpha   90.00
_cell.angle_beta   90.00
_cell.angle_gamma   90.00
#
_symmetry.space_group_name_H-M   'P 1'
#
loop_
_entity.id
_entity.type
_entity.pdbx_description
1 polymer ?
#
loop_
_entity_poly.entity_id
_entity_poly.type
_entity_poly.pdbx_seq_one_letter_code
_entity_poly.pdbx_strand_id
1 'polypeptide(L)' 'MPWPLPDYNDTTAKAVASEINQAGGRAMAVKVDVSDRDQVFAAVEQARKTLGGFDVIVNNAGVAPSTPIESIYPGDCR' A
#
# COMPACT_ATOMS: atom_id res chain seq x y z
N MET A 1 -2.44 17.40 6.54
CA MET A 1 -2.44 15.94 6.61
C MET A 1 -2.29 15.34 5.20
N PRO A 2 -1.13 14.74 4.90
CA PRO A 2 -0.92 13.98 3.67
C PRO A 2 -1.45 12.56 3.79
N TRP A 3 -2.11 12.06 2.75
CA TRP A 3 -2.60 10.69 2.66
C TRP A 3 -1.42 9.69 2.53
N PRO A 4 -1.29 8.72 3.45
CA PRO A 4 -0.31 7.65 3.31
C PRO A 4 -0.65 6.78 2.10
N LEU A 5 0.38 6.42 1.34
CA LEU A 5 0.31 5.50 0.20
C LEU A 5 1.23 4.31 0.50
N PRO A 6 0.72 3.27 1.18
CA PRO A 6 1.45 2.04 1.45
C PRO A 6 1.68 1.28 0.15
N ASP A 7 2.93 0.95 -0.16
CA ASP A 7 3.29 0.13 -1.34
C ASP A 7 4.57 -0.66 -1.08
N TYR A 8 4.70 -1.82 -1.70
CA TYR A 8 5.94 -2.59 -1.66
C TYR A 8 7.07 -1.90 -2.45
N ASN A 9 6.72 -1.22 -3.55
CA ASN A 9 7.64 -0.50 -4.41
C ASN A 9 7.72 0.99 -4.02
N ASP A 10 8.77 1.30 -3.25
CA ASP A 10 9.04 2.65 -2.77
C ASP A 10 9.24 3.69 -3.89
N THR A 11 9.85 3.29 -5.02
CA THR A 11 10.13 4.20 -6.13
C THR A 11 8.83 4.68 -6.79
N THR A 12 7.93 3.75 -7.12
CA THR A 12 6.66 4.09 -7.77
C THR A 12 5.72 4.81 -6.81
N ALA A 13 5.70 4.42 -5.52
CA ALA A 13 4.92 5.12 -4.51
C ALA A 13 5.35 6.59 -4.33
N LYS A 14 6.67 6.86 -4.34
CA LYS A 14 7.20 8.22 -4.29
C LYS A 14 6.82 9.05 -5.52
N ALA A 15 6.84 8.45 -6.71
CA ALA A 15 6.43 9.12 -7.93
C ALA A 15 4.95 9.55 -7.84
N VAL A 16 4.06 8.64 -7.48
CA VAL A 16 2.62 8.92 -7.33
C VAL A 16 2.35 9.96 -6.23
N ALA A 17 3.04 9.85 -5.09
CA ALA A 17 2.92 10.86 -4.02
C ALA A 17 3.33 12.26 -4.53
N SER A 18 4.40 12.34 -5.32
CA SER A 18 4.84 13.59 -5.94
C SER A 18 3.79 14.14 -6.91
N GLU A 19 3.22 13.32 -7.78
CA GLU A 19 2.17 13.73 -8.72
C GLU A 19 0.94 14.27 -7.99
N ILE A 20 0.46 13.58 -6.94
CA ILE A 20 -0.67 14.03 -6.12
C ILE A 20 -0.36 15.37 -5.46
N ASN A 21 0.85 15.53 -4.92
CA ASN A 21 1.27 16.79 -4.29
C ASN A 21 1.36 17.94 -5.31
N GLN A 22 1.86 17.69 -6.51
CA GLN A 22 1.92 18.67 -7.60
C GLN A 22 0.53 19.08 -8.09
N ALA A 23 -0.44 18.17 -8.06
CA ALA A 23 -1.84 18.46 -8.37
C ALA A 23 -2.60 19.20 -7.25
N GLY A 24 -1.91 19.61 -6.17
CA GLY A 24 -2.52 20.30 -5.02
C GLY A 24 -3.13 19.39 -3.97
N GLY A 25 -3.04 18.07 -4.15
CA GLY A 25 -3.33 17.09 -3.13
C GLY A 25 -2.24 17.03 -2.05
N ARG A 26 -2.39 16.12 -1.09
CA ARG A 26 -1.37 15.85 -0.08
C ARG A 26 -1.21 14.35 0.07
N ALA A 27 -0.05 13.81 -0.23
CA ALA A 27 0.26 12.38 -0.16
C ALA A 27 1.68 12.12 0.35
N MET A 28 1.87 10.97 1.00
CA MET A 28 3.12 10.49 1.55
C MET A 28 3.30 9.01 1.21
N ALA A 29 4.37 8.67 0.49
CA ALA A 29 4.71 7.27 0.24
C ALA A 29 5.17 6.58 1.53
N VAL A 30 4.72 5.34 1.73
CA VAL A 30 5.15 4.48 2.84
C VAL A 30 5.50 3.12 2.27
N LYS A 31 6.74 2.67 2.43
CA LYS A 31 7.12 1.32 1.98
C LYS A 31 6.57 0.27 2.94
N VAL A 32 5.75 -0.66 2.44
CA VAL A 32 5.10 -1.72 3.22
C VAL A 32 4.97 -2.99 2.40
N ASP A 33 5.42 -4.12 2.93
CA ASP A 33 4.98 -5.43 2.47
C ASP A 33 3.68 -5.82 3.20
N VAL A 34 2.57 -5.89 2.47
CA VAL A 34 1.25 -6.21 3.07
C VAL A 34 1.11 -7.69 3.46
N SER A 35 2.02 -8.56 3.02
CA SER A 35 2.08 -9.95 3.48
C SER A 35 2.73 -10.09 4.87
N ASP A 36 3.48 -9.07 5.30
CA ASP A 36 4.06 -8.97 6.63
C ASP A 36 3.13 -8.17 7.55
N ARG A 37 2.51 -8.89 8.49
CA ARG A 37 1.56 -8.34 9.44
C ARG A 37 2.15 -7.21 10.28
N ASP A 38 3.39 -7.33 10.73
CA ASP A 38 4.02 -6.34 11.61
C ASP A 38 4.31 -5.04 10.85
N GLN A 39 4.69 -5.14 9.58
CA GLN A 39 4.86 -3.97 8.71
C GLN A 39 3.53 -3.24 8.48
N VAL A 40 2.42 -3.96 8.30
CA VAL A 40 1.09 -3.35 8.16
C VAL A 40 0.71 -2.58 9.43
N PHE A 41 0.90 -3.17 10.62
CA PHE A 41 0.62 -2.46 11.88
C PHE A 41 1.51 -1.23 12.08
N ALA A 42 2.78 -1.31 11.73
CA ALA A 42 3.69 -0.18 11.79
C ALA A 42 3.25 0.96 10.85
N ALA A 43 2.82 0.63 9.64
CA ALA A 43 2.33 1.60 8.67
C ALA A 43 1.03 2.27 9.10
N VAL A 44 0.09 1.51 9.68
CA VAL A 44 -1.15 2.05 10.24
C VAL A 44 -0.86 3.00 11.41
N GLU A 45 0.07 2.65 12.30
CA GLU A 45 0.43 3.53 13.41
C GLU A 45 1.16 4.79 12.93
N GLN A 46 2.01 4.69 11.91
CA GLN A 46 2.61 5.85 11.26
C GLN A 46 1.54 6.76 10.65
N ALA A 47 0.60 6.18 9.89
CA ALA A 47 -0.53 6.90 9.30
C ALA A 47 -1.36 7.63 10.38
N ARG A 48 -1.70 6.93 11.46
CA ARG A 48 -2.46 7.49 12.59
C ARG A 48 -1.73 8.68 13.22
N LYS A 49 -0.42 8.57 13.46
CA LYS A 49 0.41 9.66 14.02
C LYS A 49 0.49 10.86 13.07
N THR A 50 0.68 10.63 11.77
CA THR A 50 0.83 11.69 10.76
C THR A 50 -0.49 12.42 10.47
N LEU A 51 -1.60 11.69 10.48
CA LEU A 51 -2.91 12.22 10.14
C LEU A 51 -3.69 12.75 11.36
N GLY A 52 -3.36 12.27 12.57
CA GLY A 52 -4.19 12.48 13.77
C GLY A 52 -5.40 11.55 13.85
N GLY A 53 -5.47 10.55 12.96
CA GLY A 53 -6.62 9.67 12.73
C GLY A 53 -6.92 9.51 11.24
N PHE A 54 -7.70 8.51 10.84
CA PHE A 54 -8.17 8.34 9.47
C PHE A 54 -9.52 7.62 9.47
N ASP A 55 -10.33 7.89 8.44
CA ASP A 55 -11.71 7.38 8.35
C ASP A 55 -11.85 6.20 7.39
N VAL A 56 -10.92 6.06 6.44
CA VAL A 56 -11.00 5.09 5.34
C VAL A 56 -9.66 4.37 5.16
N ILE A 57 -9.73 3.06 5.00
CA ILE A 57 -8.63 2.20 4.54
C ILE A 57 -9.07 1.53 3.25
N VAL A 58 -8.21 1.55 2.23
CA VAL A 58 -8.42 0.83 0.97
C VAL A 58 -7.38 -0.27 0.82
N ASN A 59 -7.81 -1.53 0.95
CA ASN A 59 -6.95 -2.70 0.77
C ASN A 59 -6.83 -3.04 -0.73
N ASN A 60 -6.10 -2.21 -1.47
CA ASN A 60 -5.96 -2.33 -2.92
C ASN A 60 -4.84 -3.29 -3.37
N ALA A 61 -3.80 -3.50 -2.54
CA ALA A 61 -2.66 -4.33 -2.91
C ALA A 61 -3.05 -5.80 -3.10
N GLY A 62 -2.73 -6.37 -4.25
CA GLY A 62 -2.99 -7.77 -4.56
C GLY A 62 -2.23 -8.22 -5.81
N VAL A 63 -1.69 -9.44 -5.75
CA VAL A 63 -1.09 -10.14 -6.87
C VAL A 63 -1.77 -11.50 -7.00
N ALA A 64 -1.98 -11.97 -8.22
CA ALA A 64 -2.60 -13.27 -8.48
C ALA A 64 -1.89 -13.97 -9.64
N PRO A 65 -1.81 -15.31 -9.63
CA PRO A 65 -1.33 -16.08 -10.78
C PRO A 65 -2.20 -15.83 -12.02
N SER A 66 -1.57 -15.80 -13.19
CA SER A 66 -2.25 -15.66 -14.48
C SER A 66 -2.45 -17.01 -15.21
N THR A 67 -2.50 -18.12 -14.47
CA THR A 67 -2.65 -19.48 -15.02
C THR A 67 -4.13 -19.89 -15.10
N PRO A 68 -4.48 -20.83 -16.01
CA PRO A 68 -5.82 -21.42 -16.01
C PRO A 68 -6.17 -22.01 -14.65
N ILE A 69 -7.44 -21.93 -14.25
CA ILE A 69 -7.89 -22.34 -12.92
C ILE A 69 -7.62 -23.82 -12.64
N GLU A 70 -7.70 -24.66 -13.69
CA GLU A 70 -7.39 -26.08 -13.66
C GLU A 70 -5.89 -26.39 -13.50
N SER A 71 -5.04 -25.37 -13.64
CA SER A 71 -3.58 -25.46 -13.58
C SER A 71 -2.98 -24.61 -12.44
N ILE A 72 -3.80 -24.17 -11.49
CA ILE A 72 -3.36 -23.55 -10.23
C ILE A 72 -3.05 -24.65 -9.22
N TYR A 73 -1.87 -24.57 -8.60
CA TYR A 73 -1.46 -25.43 -7.50
C TYR A 73 -1.44 -24.63 -6.19
N PRO A 74 -1.57 -25.28 -5.01
CA PRO A 74 -1.51 -24.58 -3.73
C PRO A 74 -0.25 -23.71 -3.52
N GLY A 75 0.87 -24.04 -4.18
CA GLY A 75 2.10 -23.24 -4.14
C GLY A 75 2.03 -21.92 -4.91
N ASP A 76 1.06 -21.76 -5.81
CA ASP A 76 0.86 -20.54 -6.61
C ASP A 76 0.04 -19.48 -5.85
N CYS A 77 -0.68 -19.90 -4.80
CA CYS A 77 -1.44 -19.00 -3.93
C CYS A 77 -0.65 -18.75 -2.65
N ARG A 78 0.01 -17.60 -2.56
CA ARG A 78 0.76 -17.18 -1.37
C ARG A 78 0.35 -15.79 -0.90
#